data_AF-X2BAQ4-F1
#
_entry.id   AF-X2BAQ4-F1
#
_cell.length_a   1.000
_cell.length_b   1.000
_cell.length_c   1.000
_cell.angle_alpha   90.00
_cell.angle_beta   90.00
_cell.angle_gamma   90.00
#
_symmetry.space_group_name_H-M   'P 1'
#
loop_
_entity.id
_entity.type
_entity.pdbx_description
1 polymer ?
#
loop_
_entity_poly.entity_id
_entity_poly.type
_entity_poly.pdbx_seq_one_letter_code
_entity_poly.pdbx_strand_id
1 'polypeptide(L)'
;MTENFLTKIDVDKEKRAELEKQRREAETELMENRIVEAQKDYEIWRKKVLNCAAELEKRITEHDTAAIQCGMVKPEITLQVIHDAEADLEIAKMHMEESRNTLCAIKLQLRQQQAAGEELAGLKVTVKELDDVLLRDVGNVIRECGKWPLIIDPSAQAATFLRYRDTNYLQALNPREMEAEKVRMALVGAIRFGKPLVLDMMEVDMFDTVSARMDEIYPGLMADIMDKSIMKEEKYIKLLKQEDGVDYDKNRFNDARTQNFKFFIITKNPSPPDDLVDLSYLIRIHIPTA
;
A
#
# COMPACT_ATOMS: atom_id res chain seq x y z
N MET A 1 18.14 49.29 28.56
CA MET A 1 19.14 48.21 28.33
C MET A 1 18.51 46.86 27.97
N THR A 2 17.29 46.58 28.43
CA THR A 2 16.52 45.36 28.14
C THR A 2 15.97 45.30 26.71
N GLU A 3 15.50 46.42 26.12
CA GLU A 3 14.95 46.44 24.75
C GLU A 3 16.00 46.10 23.66
N ASN A 4 17.22 46.62 23.77
CA ASN A 4 18.31 46.30 22.83
C ASN A 4 18.80 44.85 22.92
N PHE A 5 18.52 44.16 24.02
CA PHE A 5 18.86 42.75 24.21
C PHE A 5 17.77 41.85 23.61
N LEU A 6 16.50 42.22 23.79
CA LEU A 6 15.35 41.54 23.18
C LEU A 6 15.40 41.60 21.66
N THR A 7 15.69 42.77 21.08
CA THR A 7 15.83 42.91 19.61
C THR A 7 16.98 42.09 19.03
N LYS A 8 18.10 41.96 19.75
CA LYS A 8 19.20 41.06 19.33
C LYS A 8 18.80 39.59 19.35
N ILE A 9 18.05 39.17 20.37
CA ILE A 9 17.55 37.79 20.48
C ILE A 9 16.58 37.48 19.33
N ASP A 10 15.69 38.41 18.98
CA ASP A 10 14.73 38.21 17.90
C ASP A 10 15.41 38.17 16.52
N VAL A 11 16.37 39.05 16.27
CA VAL A 11 17.19 39.02 15.03
C VAL A 11 18.00 37.72 14.92
N ASP A 12 18.55 37.21 16.02
CA ASP A 12 19.27 35.94 16.01
C ASP A 12 18.33 34.73 15.83
N LYS A 13 17.10 34.80 16.33
CA LYS A 13 16.06 33.78 16.07
C LYS A 13 15.64 33.78 14.60
N GLU A 14 15.41 34.95 14.01
CA GLU A 14 15.06 35.07 12.60
C GLU A 14 16.18 34.55 11.69
N LYS A 15 17.44 34.90 12.00
CA LYS A 15 18.60 34.36 11.25
C LYS A 15 18.71 32.84 11.34
N ARG A 16 18.44 32.25 12.52
CA ARG A 16 18.44 30.79 12.68
C ARG A 16 17.31 30.14 11.91
N ALA A 17 16.10 30.72 11.95
CA ALA A 17 14.96 30.23 11.19
C ALA A 17 15.20 30.29 9.67
N GLU A 18 15.81 31.37 9.18
CA GLU A 18 16.16 31.52 7.76
C GLU A 18 17.24 30.53 7.33
N LEU A 19 18.27 30.31 8.15
CA LEU A 19 19.30 29.29 7.90
C LEU A 19 18.72 27.86 7.89
N GLU A 20 17.80 27.57 8.80
CA GLU A 20 17.12 26.27 8.87
C GLU A 20 16.21 26.07 7.66
N LYS A 21 15.52 27.12 7.22
CA LYS A 21 14.71 27.12 6.00
C LYS A 21 15.57 26.86 4.76
N GLN A 22 16.66 27.59 4.58
CA GLN A 22 17.60 27.40 3.46
C GLN A 22 18.20 25.98 3.45
N ARG A 23 18.51 25.44 4.63
CA ARG A 23 18.99 24.06 4.75
C ARG A 23 17.92 23.06 4.34
N ARG A 24 16.67 23.22 4.78
CA ARG A 24 15.55 22.36 4.36
C ARG A 24 15.30 22.43 2.86
N GLU A 25 15.34 23.63 2.28
CA GLU A 25 15.19 23.85 0.84
C GLU A 25 16.30 23.13 0.04
N ALA A 26 17.56 23.25 0.46
CA ALA A 26 18.68 22.56 -0.17
C ALA A 26 18.58 21.02 -0.03
N GLU A 27 18.14 20.52 1.13
CA GLU A 27 17.89 19.09 1.34
C GLU A 27 16.74 18.57 0.45
N THR A 28 15.67 19.36 0.27
CA THR A 28 14.57 19.01 -0.65
C THR A 28 15.00 19.02 -2.11
N GLU A 29 15.78 20.02 -2.54
CA GLU A 29 16.30 20.10 -3.92
C GLU A 29 17.21 18.91 -4.25
N LEU A 30 18.04 18.48 -3.29
CA LEU A 30 18.85 17.28 -3.43
C LEU A 30 17.97 16.03 -3.61
N MET A 31 16.89 15.89 -2.84
CA MET A 31 15.96 14.77 -2.98
C MET A 31 15.19 14.80 -4.31
N GLU A 32 14.76 15.97 -4.76
CA GLU A 32 14.10 16.13 -6.07
C GLU A 32 15.03 15.70 -7.22
N ASN A 33 16.31 16.07 -7.16
CA ASN A 33 17.31 15.62 -8.12
C ASN A 33 17.45 14.08 -8.13
N ARG A 34 17.48 13.44 -6.94
CA ARG A 34 17.49 11.97 -6.83
C ARG A 34 16.23 11.32 -7.39
N ILE A 35 15.07 11.96 -7.24
CA ILE A 35 13.81 11.48 -7.85
C ILE A 35 13.93 11.52 -9.38
N VAL A 36 14.48 12.59 -9.94
CA VAL A 36 14.68 12.71 -11.40
C VAL A 36 15.61 11.62 -11.92
N GLU A 37 16.71 11.33 -11.23
CA GLU A 37 17.62 10.24 -11.58
C GLU A 37 16.94 8.87 -11.51
N ALA A 38 16.30 8.54 -10.38
CA ALA A 38 15.59 7.27 -10.23
C ALA A 38 14.43 7.11 -11.24
N GLN A 39 13.81 8.23 -11.65
CA GLN A 39 12.76 8.21 -12.67
C GLN A 39 13.32 7.93 -14.06
N LYS A 40 14.49 8.48 -14.40
CA LYS A 40 15.19 8.15 -15.65
C LYS A 40 15.56 6.66 -15.68
N ASP A 41 16.07 6.12 -14.58
CA ASP A 41 16.42 4.70 -14.49
C ASP A 41 15.20 3.80 -14.69
N TYR A 42 14.08 4.11 -14.02
CA TYR A 42 12.81 3.41 -14.24
C TYR A 42 12.36 3.48 -15.70
N GLU A 43 12.46 4.63 -16.36
CA GLU A 43 12.08 4.79 -17.77
C GLU A 43 12.98 3.99 -18.72
N ILE A 44 14.28 3.88 -18.42
CA ILE A 44 15.23 3.05 -19.19
C ILE A 44 14.79 1.59 -19.13
N TRP A 45 14.55 1.06 -17.93
CA TRP A 45 14.11 -0.33 -17.76
C TRP A 45 12.73 -0.60 -18.32
N ARG A 46 11.80 0.35 -18.18
CA ARG A 46 10.47 0.27 -18.81
C ARG A 46 10.58 0.15 -20.33
N LYS A 47 11.45 0.94 -20.97
CA LYS A 47 11.71 0.82 -22.42
C LYS A 47 12.35 -0.53 -22.77
N LYS A 48 13.27 -1.02 -21.94
CA LYS A 48 13.91 -2.33 -22.15
C LYS A 48 12.88 -3.47 -22.11
N VAL A 49 11.95 -3.46 -21.14
CA VAL A 49 10.84 -4.42 -21.05
C VAL A 49 9.97 -4.39 -22.31
N LEU A 50 9.61 -3.20 -22.80
CA LEU A 50 8.82 -3.07 -24.02
C LEU A 50 9.55 -3.65 -25.25
N ASN A 51 10.86 -3.41 -25.36
CA ASN A 51 11.67 -3.97 -26.44
C ASN A 51 11.79 -5.49 -26.34
N CYS A 52 12.03 -6.05 -25.15
CA CYS A 52 12.08 -7.49 -24.93
C CYS A 52 10.74 -8.17 -25.22
N ALA A 53 9.61 -7.52 -24.86
CA ALA A 53 8.28 -8.04 -25.17
C ALA A 53 8.01 -8.09 -26.68
N ALA A 54 8.38 -7.03 -27.41
CA ALA A 54 8.26 -6.99 -28.86
C ALA A 54 9.17 -8.04 -29.55
N GLU A 55 10.38 -8.25 -29.04
CA GLU A 55 11.28 -9.30 -29.54
C GLU A 55 10.72 -10.69 -29.27
N LEU A 56 10.16 -10.95 -28.08
CA LEU A 56 9.50 -12.23 -27.78
C LEU A 56 8.34 -12.51 -28.74
N GLU A 57 7.47 -11.52 -28.98
CA GLU A 57 6.37 -11.66 -29.95
C GLU A 57 6.90 -11.97 -31.36
N LYS A 58 7.97 -11.29 -31.77
CA LYS A 58 8.67 -11.60 -33.03
C LYS A 58 9.20 -13.04 -33.06
N ARG A 59 9.81 -13.56 -31.98
CA ARG A 59 10.31 -14.94 -31.93
C ARG A 59 9.19 -15.99 -31.98
N ILE A 60 8.07 -15.71 -31.33
CA ILE A 60 6.87 -16.55 -31.40
C ILE A 60 6.37 -16.61 -32.85
N THR A 61 6.21 -15.46 -33.51
CA THR A 61 5.74 -15.44 -34.91
C THR A 61 6.72 -16.10 -35.90
N GLU A 62 8.02 -15.94 -35.70
CA GLU A 62 9.06 -16.64 -36.48
C GLU A 62 8.96 -18.16 -36.30
N HIS A 63 8.79 -18.64 -35.06
CA HIS A 63 8.60 -20.05 -34.74
C HIS A 63 7.34 -20.63 -35.41
N ASP A 64 6.20 -19.95 -35.26
CA ASP A 64 4.93 -20.38 -35.84
C ASP A 64 5.00 -20.44 -37.37
N THR A 65 5.62 -19.43 -38.00
CA THR A 65 5.80 -19.40 -39.46
C THR A 65 6.73 -20.52 -39.93
N ALA A 66 7.84 -20.76 -39.23
CA ALA A 66 8.79 -21.83 -39.56
C ALA A 66 8.17 -23.22 -39.39
N ALA A 67 7.35 -23.42 -38.36
CA ALA A 67 6.61 -24.65 -38.12
C ALA A 67 5.59 -24.95 -39.24
N ILE A 68 4.97 -23.92 -39.81
CA ILE A 68 3.98 -24.04 -40.91
C ILE A 68 4.66 -24.25 -42.27
N GLN A 69 5.74 -23.53 -42.57
CA GLN A 69 6.32 -23.48 -43.92
C GLN A 69 7.39 -24.53 -44.20
N CYS A 70 8.11 -24.99 -43.18
CA CYS A 70 9.27 -25.84 -43.37
C CYS A 70 9.17 -27.07 -42.45
N GLY A 71 8.64 -28.18 -42.97
CA GLY A 71 8.67 -29.49 -42.30
C GLY A 71 10.08 -30.08 -42.06
N MET A 72 11.12 -29.25 -42.06
CA MET A 72 12.54 -29.57 -41.83
C MET A 72 13.26 -28.62 -40.85
N VAL A 73 12.61 -27.59 -40.30
CA VAL A 73 13.24 -26.77 -39.24
C VAL A 73 13.14 -27.56 -37.94
N LYS A 74 14.27 -27.85 -37.28
CA LYS A 74 14.30 -28.46 -35.94
C LYS A 74 13.54 -27.54 -34.98
N PRO A 75 12.31 -27.89 -34.55
CA PRO A 75 11.47 -27.00 -33.75
C PRO A 75 12.12 -26.66 -32.41
N GLU A 76 13.01 -27.53 -31.94
CA GLU A 76 13.81 -27.38 -30.73
C GLU A 76 14.68 -26.11 -30.73
N ILE A 77 15.23 -25.71 -31.88
CA ILE A 77 16.14 -24.55 -31.96
C ILE A 77 15.34 -23.24 -31.87
N THR A 78 14.25 -23.14 -32.61
CA THR A 78 13.39 -21.94 -32.58
C THR A 78 12.65 -21.83 -31.25
N LEU A 79 12.31 -22.96 -30.61
CA LEU A 79 11.76 -22.99 -29.26
C LEU A 79 12.79 -22.52 -28.21
N GLN A 80 14.06 -22.92 -28.32
CA GLN A 80 15.10 -22.42 -27.42
C GLN A 80 15.25 -20.90 -27.52
N VAL A 81 15.17 -20.33 -28.73
CA VAL A 81 15.22 -18.87 -28.92
C VAL A 81 14.03 -18.16 -28.27
N ILE A 82 12.84 -18.78 -28.23
CA ILE A 82 11.70 -18.26 -27.46
C ILE A 82 12.03 -18.27 -25.97
N HIS A 83 12.53 -19.38 -25.44
CA HIS A 83 12.88 -19.48 -24.01
C HIS A 83 13.96 -18.48 -23.59
N ASP A 84 14.97 -18.26 -24.44
CA ASP A 84 15.99 -17.25 -24.18
C ASP A 84 15.37 -15.83 -24.15
N ALA A 85 14.45 -15.53 -25.07
CA ALA A 85 13.73 -14.25 -25.10
C ALA A 85 12.75 -14.07 -23.92
N GLU A 86 12.11 -15.16 -23.45
CA GLU A 86 11.30 -15.18 -22.23
C GLU A 86 12.15 -14.87 -21.00
N ALA A 87 13.33 -15.48 -20.89
CA ALA A 87 14.27 -15.23 -19.79
C ALA A 87 14.75 -13.78 -19.77
N ASP A 88 15.12 -13.22 -20.94
CA ASP A 88 15.52 -11.82 -21.07
C ASP A 88 14.40 -10.85 -20.66
N LEU A 89 13.14 -11.15 -21.05
CA LEU A 89 11.98 -10.37 -20.65
C LEU A 89 11.77 -10.42 -19.13
N GLU A 90 11.94 -11.58 -18.51
CA GLU A 90 11.76 -11.74 -17.07
C GLU A 90 12.83 -10.97 -16.28
N ILE A 91 14.10 -11.06 -16.69
CA ILE A 91 15.19 -10.27 -16.10
C ILE A 91 14.91 -8.76 -16.22
N ALA A 92 14.45 -8.32 -17.40
CA ALA A 92 14.11 -6.91 -17.60
C ALA A 92 12.94 -6.44 -16.71
N LYS A 93 11.93 -7.29 -16.48
CA LYS A 93 10.81 -6.99 -15.58
C LYS A 93 11.27 -6.87 -14.14
N MET A 94 12.13 -7.78 -13.68
CA MET A 94 12.70 -7.73 -12.33
C MET A 94 13.42 -6.40 -12.08
N HIS A 95 14.32 -5.99 -12.96
CA HIS A 95 15.04 -4.71 -12.82
C HIS A 95 14.13 -3.48 -12.94
N MET A 96 13.10 -3.54 -13.77
CA MET A 96 12.07 -2.48 -13.83
C MET A 96 11.34 -2.35 -12.50
N GLU A 97 11.01 -3.47 -11.86
CA GLU A 97 10.34 -3.48 -10.56
C GLU A 97 11.23 -2.97 -9.43
N GLU A 98 12.50 -3.36 -9.40
CA GLU A 98 13.51 -2.82 -8.47
C GLU A 98 13.67 -1.30 -8.63
N SER A 99 13.80 -0.83 -9.86
CA SER A 99 13.92 0.61 -10.17
C SER A 99 12.67 1.38 -9.77
N ARG A 100 11.48 0.79 -9.99
CA ARG A 100 10.20 1.35 -9.55
C ARG A 100 10.15 1.47 -8.03
N ASN A 101 10.51 0.40 -7.31
CA ASN A 101 10.50 0.37 -5.85
C ASN A 101 11.46 1.43 -5.27
N THR A 102 12.63 1.60 -5.89
CA THR A 102 13.61 2.64 -5.53
C THR A 102 13.04 4.04 -5.73
N LEU A 103 12.45 4.32 -6.88
CA LEU A 103 11.79 5.60 -7.17
C LEU A 103 10.69 5.92 -6.15
N CYS A 104 9.82 4.93 -5.86
CA CYS A 104 8.72 5.10 -4.91
C CYS A 104 9.23 5.29 -3.47
N ALA A 105 10.32 4.64 -3.07
CA ALA A 105 10.95 4.83 -1.77
C ALA A 105 11.54 6.25 -1.59
N ILE A 106 12.22 6.79 -2.60
CA ILE A 106 12.76 8.16 -2.54
C ILE A 106 11.61 9.18 -2.47
N LYS A 107 10.53 8.99 -3.25
CA LYS A 107 9.32 9.82 -3.16
C LYS A 107 8.65 9.74 -1.78
N LEU A 108 8.70 8.58 -1.12
CA LEU A 108 8.20 8.43 0.24
C LEU A 108 9.03 9.24 1.26
N GLN A 109 10.36 9.21 1.14
CA GLN A 109 11.25 9.99 2.01
C GLN A 109 10.98 11.50 1.92
N LEU A 110 10.84 12.03 0.70
CA LEU A 110 10.53 13.45 0.49
C LEU A 110 9.21 13.84 1.16
N ARG A 111 8.17 13.00 1.03
CA ARG A 111 6.87 13.23 1.67
C ARG A 111 6.94 13.23 3.20
N GLN A 112 7.71 12.32 3.79
CA GLN A 112 7.90 12.28 5.23
C GLN A 112 8.63 13.52 5.76
N GLN A 113 9.63 14.02 5.02
CA GLN A 113 10.32 15.27 5.36
C GLN A 113 9.39 16.49 5.28
N GLN A 114 8.52 16.54 4.25
CA GLN A 114 7.54 17.61 4.11
C GLN A 114 6.46 17.56 5.20
N ALA A 115 6.00 16.35 5.58
CA ALA A 115 5.01 16.18 6.64
C ALA A 115 5.51 16.60 8.03
N ALA A 116 6.83 16.54 8.29
CA ALA A 116 7.42 16.95 9.57
C ALA A 116 7.28 18.46 9.87
N GLY A 117 6.87 19.27 8.90
CA GLY A 117 6.67 20.72 9.05
C GLY A 117 5.20 21.18 9.15
N GLU A 118 4.23 20.26 9.13
CA GLU A 118 2.81 20.62 9.01
C GLU A 118 2.01 20.46 10.31
N GLU A 119 0.92 21.20 10.41
CA GLU A 119 0.07 21.32 11.61
C GLU A 119 -0.78 20.06 11.89
N LEU A 120 -1.00 19.22 10.87
CA LEU A 120 -1.80 17.99 10.97
C LEU A 120 -0.92 16.74 10.80
N ALA A 121 -0.91 15.88 11.81
CA ALA A 121 -0.14 14.63 11.78
C ALA A 121 -0.63 13.65 10.70
N GLY A 122 0.30 12.97 10.04
CA GLY A 122 0.04 11.89 9.08
C GLY A 122 0.69 12.08 7.71
N LEU A 123 0.97 10.97 7.03
CA LEU A 123 1.61 10.99 5.72
C LEU A 123 0.62 11.48 4.66
N LYS A 124 0.94 12.58 3.98
CA LYS A 124 0.14 13.05 2.83
C LYS A 124 0.40 12.20 1.60
N VAL A 125 -0.67 11.68 1.01
CA VAL A 125 -0.62 10.74 -0.11
C VAL A 125 -1.71 11.11 -1.12
N THR A 126 -1.37 11.09 -2.40
CA THR A 126 -2.39 11.21 -3.48
C THR A 126 -2.99 9.84 -3.78
N VAL A 127 -4.19 9.80 -4.36
CA VAL A 127 -4.88 8.53 -4.68
C VAL A 127 -4.05 7.62 -5.57
N LYS A 128 -3.26 8.18 -6.49
CA LYS A 128 -2.37 7.43 -7.39
C LYS A 128 -1.26 6.68 -6.64
N GLU A 129 -0.83 7.20 -5.50
CA GLU A 129 0.26 6.66 -4.70
C GLU A 129 -0.21 5.66 -3.64
N LEU A 130 -1.53 5.52 -3.42
CA LEU A 130 -2.07 4.59 -2.44
C LEU A 130 -1.70 3.13 -2.74
N ASP A 131 -1.57 2.77 -4.01
CA ASP A 131 -1.13 1.44 -4.39
C ASP A 131 0.29 1.13 -3.87
N ASP A 132 1.22 2.08 -4.01
CA ASP A 132 2.59 1.96 -3.50
C ASP A 132 2.61 1.93 -1.97
N VAL A 133 1.88 2.85 -1.33
CA VAL A 133 1.98 3.07 0.12
C VAL A 133 1.20 2.02 0.92
N LEU A 134 -0.02 1.67 0.52
CA LEU A 134 -0.89 0.76 1.28
C LEU A 134 -0.74 -0.69 0.83
N LEU A 135 -0.92 -0.92 -0.48
CA LEU A 135 -1.05 -2.28 -1.02
C LEU A 135 0.30 -2.96 -1.18
N ARG A 136 1.31 -2.22 -1.66
CA ARG A 136 2.68 -2.74 -1.79
C ARG A 136 3.57 -2.46 -0.58
N ASP A 137 3.18 -1.52 0.28
CA ASP A 137 3.98 -1.08 1.45
C ASP A 137 5.44 -0.82 1.05
N VAL A 138 5.64 0.00 0.02
CA VAL A 138 6.98 0.31 -0.50
C VAL A 138 7.82 0.91 0.62
N GLY A 139 8.97 0.29 0.89
CA GLY A 139 9.85 0.67 2.00
C GLY A 139 9.48 0.03 3.34
N ASN A 140 8.53 -0.91 3.38
CA ASN A 140 8.07 -1.63 4.57
C ASN A 140 7.63 -0.73 5.73
N VAL A 141 7.17 0.49 5.46
CA VAL A 141 6.90 1.49 6.50
C VAL A 141 5.74 1.06 7.41
N ILE A 142 4.65 0.54 6.84
CA ILE A 142 3.50 0.06 7.62
C ILE A 142 3.87 -1.20 8.39
N ARG A 143 4.65 -2.09 7.76
CA ARG A 143 5.16 -3.31 8.40
C ARG A 143 6.06 -2.98 9.59
N GLU A 144 7.03 -2.08 9.43
CA GLU A 144 7.98 -1.67 10.48
C GLU A 144 7.32 -0.84 11.58
N CYS A 145 6.32 -0.01 11.24
CA CYS A 145 5.55 0.75 12.22
C CYS A 145 4.74 -0.16 13.17
N GLY A 146 4.40 -1.38 12.73
CA GLY A 146 3.64 -2.32 13.54
C GLY A 146 2.14 -1.98 13.68
N LYS A 147 1.70 -0.78 13.30
CA LYS A 147 0.29 -0.34 13.31
C LYS A 147 -0.41 -0.59 11.98
N TRP A 148 -1.74 -0.59 11.99
CA TRP A 148 -2.55 -0.60 10.77
C TRP A 148 -2.80 0.83 10.26
N PRO A 149 -2.93 1.05 8.95
CA PRO A 149 -3.16 2.38 8.42
C PRO A 149 -4.58 2.89 8.69
N LEU A 150 -4.67 4.14 9.14
CA LEU A 150 -5.89 4.94 9.19
C LEU A 150 -5.83 5.98 8.07
N ILE A 151 -6.75 5.85 7.12
CA ILE A 151 -6.84 6.68 5.91
C ILE A 151 -7.89 7.76 6.15
N ILE A 152 -7.44 9.00 6.22
CA ILE A 152 -8.29 10.19 6.33
C ILE A 152 -8.52 10.71 4.91
N ASP A 153 -9.71 10.46 4.39
CA ASP A 153 -10.12 10.77 3.02
C ASP A 153 -11.44 11.55 2.97
N PRO A 154 -11.42 12.87 3.21
CA PRO A 154 -12.63 13.70 3.08
C PRO A 154 -13.24 13.66 1.67
N SER A 155 -12.47 13.26 0.65
CA SER A 155 -12.89 13.25 -0.75
C SER A 155 -13.60 11.99 -1.22
N ALA A 156 -13.55 10.92 -0.42
CA ALA A 156 -14.03 9.58 -0.77
C ALA A 156 -13.35 8.92 -1.99
N GLN A 157 -12.26 9.51 -2.53
CA GLN A 157 -11.57 8.94 -3.68
C GLN A 157 -10.77 7.68 -3.31
N ALA A 158 -10.14 7.63 -2.13
CA ALA A 158 -9.48 6.43 -1.63
C ALA A 158 -10.49 5.32 -1.32
N ALA A 159 -11.66 5.69 -0.77
CA ALA A 159 -12.76 4.75 -0.55
C ALA A 159 -13.19 4.07 -1.87
N THR A 160 -13.42 4.89 -2.89
CA THR A 160 -13.77 4.42 -4.24
C THR A 160 -12.65 3.55 -4.83
N PHE A 161 -11.41 4.01 -4.73
CA PHE A 161 -10.25 3.26 -5.21
C PHE A 161 -10.17 1.86 -4.59
N LEU A 162 -10.31 1.74 -3.27
CA LEU A 162 -10.23 0.47 -2.55
C LEU A 162 -11.38 -0.48 -2.90
N ARG A 163 -12.60 0.04 -3.14
CA ARG A 163 -13.75 -0.78 -3.60
C ARG A 163 -13.51 -1.45 -4.95
N TYR A 164 -12.71 -0.84 -5.83
CA TYR A 164 -12.35 -1.42 -7.14
C TYR A 164 -11.04 -2.23 -7.10
N ARG A 165 -10.40 -2.34 -5.94
CA ARG A 165 -9.27 -3.26 -5.73
C ARG A 165 -9.76 -4.58 -5.15
N ASP A 166 -8.89 -5.58 -5.20
CA ASP A 166 -9.16 -6.90 -4.62
C ASP A 166 -9.08 -6.85 -3.08
N THR A 167 -10.12 -6.27 -2.47
CA THR A 167 -10.27 -6.09 -1.03
C THR A 167 -11.59 -6.64 -0.56
N ASN A 168 -11.63 -7.08 0.70
CA ASN A 168 -12.89 -7.33 1.39
C ASN A 168 -13.32 -6.03 2.04
N TYR A 169 -14.37 -5.41 1.50
CA TYR A 169 -14.79 -4.08 1.90
C TYR A 169 -16.04 -4.13 2.79
N LEU A 170 -16.00 -3.47 3.93
CA LEU A 170 -17.09 -3.36 4.88
C LEU A 170 -17.37 -1.89 5.19
N GLN A 171 -18.60 -1.45 4.95
CA GLN A 171 -19.07 -0.11 5.32
C GLN A 171 -19.78 -0.16 6.68
N ALA A 172 -19.21 0.49 7.69
CA ALA A 172 -19.66 0.44 9.08
C ALA A 172 -21.09 0.99 9.28
N LEU A 173 -21.50 1.97 8.47
CA LEU A 173 -22.84 2.54 8.51
C LEU A 173 -23.91 1.67 7.84
N ASN A 174 -23.52 0.60 7.13
CA ASN A 174 -24.49 -0.31 6.52
C ASN A 174 -24.78 -1.49 7.47
N PRO A 175 -25.96 -1.55 8.12
CA PRO A 175 -26.23 -2.60 9.11
C PRO A 175 -26.21 -4.00 8.51
N ARG A 176 -26.52 -4.13 7.22
CA ARG A 176 -26.47 -5.42 6.53
C ARG A 176 -25.04 -5.93 6.40
N GLU A 177 -24.08 -5.04 6.18
CA GLU A 177 -22.65 -5.41 6.10
C GLU A 177 -22.05 -5.66 7.49
N MET A 178 -22.64 -5.05 8.53
CA MET A 178 -22.25 -5.24 9.93
C MET A 178 -22.95 -6.42 10.62
N GLU A 179 -23.68 -7.25 9.88
CA GLU A 179 -24.17 -8.54 10.40
C GLU A 179 -22.97 -9.40 10.79
N ALA A 180 -22.97 -9.97 12.01
CA ALA A 180 -21.85 -10.71 12.58
C ALA A 180 -21.28 -11.77 11.60
N GLU A 181 -22.15 -12.48 10.89
CA GLU A 181 -21.73 -13.50 9.94
C GLU A 181 -21.04 -12.94 8.68
N LYS A 182 -21.50 -11.79 8.17
CA LYS A 182 -20.85 -11.14 7.02
C LYS A 182 -19.50 -10.56 7.41
N VAL A 183 -19.41 -9.95 8.58
CA VAL A 183 -18.14 -9.44 9.12
C VAL A 183 -17.16 -10.60 9.33
N ARG A 184 -17.60 -11.71 9.94
CA ARG A 184 -16.79 -12.92 10.12
C ARG A 184 -16.27 -13.46 8.79
N MET A 185 -17.15 -13.64 7.80
CA MET A 185 -16.75 -14.17 6.49
C MET A 185 -15.82 -13.21 5.72
N ALA A 186 -16.04 -11.90 5.83
CA ALA A 186 -15.13 -10.91 5.25
C ALA A 186 -13.73 -10.99 5.89
N LEU A 187 -13.64 -11.14 7.21
CA LEU A 187 -12.37 -11.29 7.91
C LEU A 187 -11.66 -12.60 7.56
N VAL A 188 -12.36 -13.74 7.67
CA VAL A 188 -11.79 -15.07 7.39
C VAL A 188 -11.35 -15.15 5.92
N GLY A 189 -12.16 -14.64 5.00
CA GLY A 189 -11.81 -14.56 3.57
C GLY A 189 -10.56 -13.71 3.34
N ALA A 190 -10.47 -12.55 4.01
CA ALA A 190 -9.31 -11.68 3.89
C ALA A 190 -8.02 -12.36 4.39
N ILE A 191 -8.08 -13.01 5.55
CA ILE A 191 -6.94 -13.76 6.12
C ILE A 191 -6.53 -14.90 5.19
N ARG A 192 -7.49 -15.73 4.77
CA ARG A 192 -7.20 -16.91 3.96
C ARG A 192 -6.52 -16.59 2.64
N PHE A 193 -7.02 -15.57 1.95
CA PHE A 193 -6.52 -15.20 0.63
C PHE A 193 -5.39 -14.16 0.70
N GLY A 194 -5.03 -13.68 1.90
CA GLY A 194 -4.02 -12.63 2.07
C GLY A 194 -4.45 -11.30 1.45
N LYS A 195 -5.75 -11.00 1.49
CA LYS A 195 -6.34 -9.77 0.94
C LYS A 195 -6.51 -8.72 2.04
N PRO A 196 -6.50 -7.43 1.68
CA PRO A 196 -6.86 -6.39 2.64
C PRO A 196 -8.35 -6.47 3.04
N LEU A 197 -8.61 -6.35 4.33
CA LEU A 197 -9.92 -6.03 4.88
C LEU A 197 -10.00 -4.51 5.09
N VAL A 198 -11.02 -3.87 4.51
CA VAL A 198 -11.24 -2.42 4.61
C VAL A 198 -12.47 -2.16 5.45
N LEU A 199 -12.31 -1.36 6.51
CA LEU A 199 -13.41 -0.84 7.32
C LEU A 199 -13.63 0.64 7.00
N ASP A 200 -14.74 0.93 6.34
CA ASP A 200 -15.16 2.29 5.98
C ASP A 200 -16.16 2.85 6.98
N MET A 201 -15.67 3.79 7.80
CA MET A 201 -16.45 4.49 8.81
C MET A 201 -17.16 5.73 8.25
N MET A 202 -16.90 6.10 6.99
CA MET A 202 -17.54 7.26 6.35
C MET A 202 -17.32 8.53 7.20
N GLU A 203 -18.34 9.37 7.38
CA GLU A 203 -18.25 10.64 8.13
C GLU A 203 -18.34 10.48 9.66
N VAL A 204 -18.68 9.30 10.18
CA VAL A 204 -18.98 9.08 11.60
C VAL A 204 -17.92 8.16 12.20
N ASP A 205 -17.42 8.48 13.40
CA ASP A 205 -16.61 7.51 14.13
C ASP A 205 -17.49 6.35 14.62
N MET A 206 -17.27 5.17 14.04
CA MET A 206 -18.00 3.95 14.33
C MET A 206 -17.09 2.91 14.99
N PHE A 207 -15.86 3.26 15.37
CA PHE A 207 -14.84 2.29 15.76
C PHE A 207 -15.28 1.42 16.95
N ASP A 208 -15.79 2.03 18.02
CA ASP A 208 -16.30 1.31 19.20
C ASP A 208 -17.53 0.46 18.86
N THR A 209 -18.42 0.97 18.01
CA THR A 209 -19.62 0.24 17.59
C THR A 209 -19.26 -0.99 16.77
N VAL A 210 -18.32 -0.86 15.85
CA VAL A 210 -17.81 -1.98 15.04
C VAL A 210 -17.06 -2.97 15.93
N SER A 211 -16.28 -2.49 16.91
CA SER A 211 -15.61 -3.34 17.89
C SER A 211 -16.61 -4.20 18.67
N ALA A 212 -17.70 -3.61 19.16
CA ALA A 212 -18.78 -4.34 19.83
C ALA A 212 -19.46 -5.37 18.90
N ARG A 213 -19.64 -5.05 17.61
CA ARG A 213 -20.15 -6.02 16.62
C ARG A 213 -19.18 -7.18 16.36
N MET A 214 -17.88 -6.91 16.38
CA MET A 214 -16.87 -7.97 16.26
C MET A 214 -16.84 -8.87 17.51
N ASP A 215 -17.11 -8.31 18.70
CA ASP A 215 -17.21 -9.10 19.94
C ASP A 215 -18.40 -10.07 19.95
N GLU A 216 -19.46 -9.82 19.18
CA GLU A 216 -20.55 -10.78 18.96
C GLU A 216 -20.06 -12.05 18.23
N ILE A 217 -18.98 -11.95 17.46
CA ILE A 217 -18.36 -13.08 16.74
C ILE A 217 -17.39 -13.82 17.68
N TYR A 218 -16.46 -13.07 18.25
CA TYR A 218 -15.46 -13.59 19.18
C TYR A 218 -15.00 -12.45 20.11
N PRO A 219 -15.05 -12.62 21.45
CA PRO A 219 -14.68 -11.56 22.38
C PRO A 219 -13.23 -11.09 22.19
N GLY A 220 -13.03 -9.78 22.08
CA GLY A 220 -11.72 -9.16 21.87
C GLY A 220 -11.23 -9.23 20.42
N LEU A 221 -12.08 -9.56 19.45
CA LEU A 221 -11.67 -9.78 18.07
C LEU A 221 -11.04 -8.54 17.43
N MET A 222 -11.59 -7.34 17.69
CA MET A 222 -10.98 -6.11 17.17
C MET A 222 -9.58 -5.89 17.74
N ALA A 223 -9.37 -6.19 19.03
CA ALA A 223 -8.05 -6.08 19.65
C ALA A 223 -7.04 -7.04 19.01
N ASP A 224 -7.45 -8.30 18.78
CA ASP A 224 -6.65 -9.31 18.08
C ASP A 224 -6.30 -8.88 16.64
N ILE A 225 -7.21 -8.15 15.96
CA ILE A 225 -6.93 -7.58 14.65
C ILE A 225 -5.91 -6.46 14.79
N MET A 226 -6.16 -5.49 15.67
CA MET A 226 -5.33 -4.28 15.83
C MET A 226 -3.90 -4.59 16.26
N ASP A 227 -3.71 -5.58 17.15
CA ASP A 227 -2.39 -6.03 17.61
C ASP A 227 -1.72 -7.05 16.67
N LYS A 228 -2.35 -7.35 15.53
CA LYS A 228 -1.87 -8.28 14.49
C LYS A 228 -1.83 -9.75 14.94
N SER A 229 -2.26 -10.08 16.15
CA SER A 229 -2.25 -11.46 16.66
C SER A 229 -3.27 -12.37 15.99
N ILE A 230 -4.31 -11.80 15.34
CA ILE A 230 -5.31 -12.54 14.55
C ILE A 230 -4.69 -13.38 13.44
N MET A 231 -3.50 -13.01 12.95
CA MET A 231 -2.78 -13.76 11.91
C MET A 231 -2.15 -15.07 12.42
N LYS A 232 -2.19 -15.35 13.73
CA LYS A 232 -1.78 -16.63 14.30
C LYS A 232 -2.86 -17.69 14.06
N GLU A 233 -2.43 -18.89 13.66
CA GLU A 233 -3.32 -20.02 13.34
C GLU A 233 -4.36 -20.29 14.45
N GLU A 234 -3.90 -20.29 15.70
CA GLU A 234 -4.71 -20.51 16.90
C GLU A 234 -5.89 -19.53 17.06
N LYS A 235 -5.77 -18.33 16.47
CA LYS A 235 -6.77 -17.26 16.56
C LYS A 235 -7.78 -17.37 15.42
N TYR A 236 -7.32 -17.35 14.17
CA TYR A 236 -8.25 -17.32 13.03
C TYR A 236 -8.99 -18.64 12.82
N ILE A 237 -8.44 -19.80 13.23
CA ILE A 237 -9.17 -21.09 13.13
C ILE A 237 -10.45 -21.08 13.98
N LYS A 238 -10.48 -20.34 15.09
CA LYS A 238 -11.67 -20.23 15.96
C LYS A 238 -12.84 -19.54 15.27
N LEU A 239 -12.58 -18.81 14.19
CA LEU A 239 -13.60 -18.13 13.40
C LEU A 239 -14.20 -19.04 12.33
N LEU A 240 -13.63 -20.22 12.07
CA LEU A 240 -14.10 -21.13 11.02
C LEU A 240 -15.35 -21.90 11.48
N LYS A 241 -16.30 -22.06 10.57
CA LYS A 241 -17.48 -22.90 10.77
C LYS A 241 -17.46 -24.06 9.79
N GLN A 242 -18.09 -25.17 10.16
CA GLN A 242 -18.18 -26.36 9.30
C GLN A 242 -18.96 -26.11 8.00
N GLU A 243 -19.87 -25.13 8.02
CA GLU A 243 -20.74 -24.76 6.90
C GLU A 243 -20.11 -23.79 5.89
N ASP A 244 -18.88 -23.33 6.13
CA ASP A 244 -18.19 -22.33 5.28
C ASP A 244 -17.78 -22.90 3.90
N GLY A 245 -17.80 -24.22 3.74
CA GLY A 245 -17.43 -24.93 2.52
C GLY A 245 -15.97 -25.38 2.51
N VAL A 246 -15.65 -26.26 1.55
CA VAL A 246 -14.36 -26.97 1.42
C VAL A 246 -13.16 -26.03 1.36
N ASP A 247 -13.43 -24.85 0.82
CA ASP A 247 -12.48 -23.79 0.69
C ASP A 247 -11.96 -23.37 2.08
N TYR A 248 -12.80 -23.17 3.06
CA TYR A 248 -12.41 -22.69 4.39
C TYR A 248 -12.01 -23.81 5.36
N ASP A 249 -11.65 -24.98 4.84
CA ASP A 249 -11.02 -26.03 5.64
C ASP A 249 -9.70 -25.52 6.23
N LYS A 250 -9.41 -25.86 7.49
CA LYS A 250 -8.21 -25.42 8.21
C LYS A 250 -6.91 -25.71 7.45
N ASN A 251 -6.84 -26.79 6.68
CA ASN A 251 -5.64 -27.17 5.94
C ASN A 251 -5.46 -26.38 4.62
N ARG A 252 -6.42 -25.51 4.28
CA ARG A 252 -6.35 -24.63 3.09
C ARG A 252 -5.80 -23.24 3.40
N PHE A 253 -5.50 -22.95 4.67
CA PHE A 253 -4.79 -21.75 5.07
C PHE A 253 -3.29 -21.96 4.88
N ASN A 254 -2.63 -21.02 4.21
CA ASN A 254 -1.21 -21.06 3.93
C ASN A 254 -0.55 -19.88 4.63
N ASP A 255 0.47 -20.15 5.46
CA ASP A 255 1.21 -19.14 6.20
C ASP A 255 1.72 -17.99 5.33
N ALA A 256 2.22 -18.29 4.12
CA ALA A 256 2.70 -17.25 3.21
C ALA A 256 1.58 -16.29 2.76
N ARG A 257 0.32 -16.75 2.75
CA ARG A 257 -0.85 -15.91 2.42
C ARG A 257 -1.43 -15.23 3.64
N THR A 258 -1.55 -15.93 4.76
CA THR A 258 -2.12 -15.36 5.99
C THR A 258 -1.27 -14.20 6.51
N GLN A 259 0.06 -14.28 6.35
CA GLN A 259 0.97 -13.17 6.68
C GLN A 259 0.84 -11.96 5.76
N ASN A 260 0.18 -12.09 4.61
CA ASN A 260 -0.11 -10.96 3.71
C ASN A 260 -1.43 -10.25 4.05
N PHE A 261 -2.18 -10.73 5.04
CA PHE A 261 -3.38 -10.06 5.52
C PHE A 261 -3.07 -8.61 5.92
N LYS A 262 -3.97 -7.70 5.54
CA LYS A 262 -3.88 -6.29 5.90
C LYS A 262 -5.23 -5.80 6.40
N PHE A 263 -5.23 -4.92 7.37
CA PHE A 263 -6.43 -4.24 7.84
C PHE A 263 -6.30 -2.75 7.62
N PHE A 264 -7.26 -2.14 6.93
CA PHE A 264 -7.28 -0.70 6.63
C PHE A 264 -8.54 -0.08 7.23
N ILE A 265 -8.38 1.05 7.91
CA ILE A 265 -9.50 1.85 8.39
C ILE A 265 -9.57 3.11 7.53
N ILE A 266 -10.75 3.45 7.03
CA ILE A 266 -10.98 4.68 6.28
C ILE A 266 -12.08 5.52 6.90
N THR A 267 -11.85 6.83 6.95
CA THR A 267 -12.80 7.81 7.46
C THR A 267 -12.74 9.09 6.64
N LYS A 268 -13.89 9.74 6.49
CA LYS A 268 -14.01 11.08 5.91
C LYS A 268 -13.88 12.17 6.96
N ASN A 269 -13.90 11.82 8.25
CA ASN A 269 -13.69 12.77 9.33
C ASN A 269 -12.23 13.28 9.27
N PRO A 270 -12.00 14.59 9.03
CA PRO A 270 -10.65 15.15 8.94
C PRO A 270 -9.88 15.07 10.26
N SER A 271 -10.59 14.93 11.38
CA SER A 271 -10.04 14.85 12.73
C SER A 271 -10.64 13.66 13.47
N PRO A 272 -10.13 12.44 13.22
CA PRO A 272 -10.53 11.25 13.96
C PRO A 272 -10.16 11.37 15.45
N PRO A 273 -10.78 10.58 16.35
CA PRO A 273 -10.44 10.58 17.76
C PRO A 273 -8.97 10.20 18.03
N ASP A 274 -8.41 10.78 19.08
CA ASP A 274 -6.99 10.61 19.46
C ASP A 274 -6.63 9.14 19.73
N ASP A 275 -7.52 8.38 20.38
CA ASP A 275 -7.30 6.96 20.67
C ASP A 275 -7.08 6.14 19.38
N LEU A 276 -7.87 6.42 18.34
CA LEU A 276 -7.75 5.75 17.06
C LEU A 276 -6.50 6.20 16.29
N VAL A 277 -6.14 7.48 16.41
CA VAL A 277 -4.91 8.05 15.86
C VAL A 277 -3.69 7.36 16.47
N ASP A 278 -3.66 7.19 17.79
CA ASP A 278 -2.55 6.58 18.51
C ASP A 278 -2.41 5.08 18.21
N LEU A 279 -3.51 4.39 17.92
CA LEU A 279 -3.50 2.98 17.54
C LEU A 279 -3.09 2.73 16.08
N SER A 280 -3.05 3.78 15.25
CA SER A 280 -2.95 3.64 13.80
C SER A 280 -1.75 4.35 13.18
N TYR A 281 -1.42 3.98 11.95
CA TYR A 281 -0.49 4.72 11.09
C TYR A 281 -1.28 5.69 10.20
N LEU A 282 -1.12 7.00 10.43
CA LEU A 282 -1.94 8.00 9.76
C LEU A 282 -1.53 8.25 8.30
N ILE A 283 -2.52 8.19 7.40
CA ILE A 283 -2.39 8.57 6.00
C ILE A 283 -3.50 9.58 5.67
N ARG A 284 -3.13 10.73 5.10
CA ARG A 284 -4.07 11.78 4.70
C ARG A 284 -4.12 11.89 3.19
N ILE A 285 -5.32 11.76 2.61
CA ILE A 285 -5.51 11.93 1.18
C ILE A 285 -5.41 13.41 0.83
N HIS A 286 -4.43 13.73 -0.02
CA HIS A 286 -4.26 15.04 -0.59
C HIS A 286 -4.79 15.05 -2.02
N ILE A 287 -5.69 15.99 -2.30
CA ILE A 287 -6.09 16.33 -3.67
C ILE A 287 -5.26 17.54 -4.09
N PRO A 288 -4.39 17.41 -5.11
CA PRO A 288 -3.72 18.57 -5.69
C PRO A 288 -4.77 19.52 -6.24
N THR A 289 -4.82 20.75 -5.73
CA THR A 289 -5.59 21.83 -6.35
C THR A 289 -4.95 22.15 -7.70
N ALA A 290 -5.75 22.11 -8.77
CA ALA A 290 -5.33 22.47 -10.12
C ALA A 290 -5.04 23.97 -10.24
#